data_AF-A0A2E7M813-F1
#
_entry.id   AF-A0A2E7M813-F1
#
_cell.length_a   1.000
_cell.length_b   1.000
_cell.length_c   1.000
_cell.angle_alpha   90.00
_cell.angle_beta   90.00
_cell.angle_gamma   90.00
#
_symmetry.space_group_name_H-M   'P 1'
#
loop_
_entity.id
_entity.type
_entity.pdbx_description
1 polymer ?
#
loop_
_entity_poly.entity_id
_entity_poly.type
_entity_poly.pdbx_seq_one_letter_code
_entity_poly.pdbx_strand_id
1 'polypeptide(L)'
;MTENLSIDQKIDYAAQASSVDVEALDDFCSEQGLPLNEVTAWSTAYEIGGRLAVQALVVQGKPEPARCRAWHEELKIAIRVFRPRRLRIVGDGNRFSVEEVKPLTAQSIVYTPLFEIRMVEDDQGEHWFLFWRRADGSWWPYAGKSSFSSISDAVQEVVTDPYRCFRLHPLH
;
A
#
# COMPACT_ATOMS: atom_id res chain seq x y z
N MET A 1 -5.38 0.02 21.13
CA MET A 1 -6.64 -0.74 21.32
C MET A 1 -6.85 -1.74 20.18
N THR A 2 -6.65 -1.35 18.92
CA THR A 2 -6.77 -2.23 17.74
C THR A 2 -5.65 -3.28 17.60
N GLU A 3 -4.51 -3.09 18.27
CA GLU A 3 -3.39 -4.05 18.29
C GLU A 3 -3.78 -5.41 18.87
N ASN A 4 -4.78 -5.45 19.75
CA ASN A 4 -5.27 -6.69 20.37
C ASN A 4 -6.27 -7.46 19.49
N LEU A 5 -6.75 -6.85 18.39
CA LEU A 5 -7.67 -7.51 17.46
C LEU A 5 -6.89 -8.48 16.58
N SER A 6 -7.44 -9.67 16.41
CA SER A 6 -6.95 -10.63 15.43
C SER A 6 -7.11 -10.08 14.00
N ILE A 7 -6.39 -10.67 13.06
CA ILE A 7 -6.54 -10.35 11.65
C ILE A 7 -7.99 -10.54 11.17
N ASP A 8 -8.62 -11.65 11.57
CA ASP A 8 -9.99 -11.97 11.17
C ASP A 8 -10.98 -10.96 11.74
N GLN A 9 -10.81 -10.52 13.00
CA GLN A 9 -11.64 -9.46 13.57
C GLN A 9 -11.52 -8.15 12.78
N LYS A 10 -10.30 -7.76 12.39
CA LYS A 10 -10.09 -6.56 11.57
C LYS A 10 -10.75 -6.67 10.20
N ILE A 11 -10.70 -7.86 9.59
CA ILE A 11 -11.39 -8.13 8.31
C ILE A 11 -12.90 -8.08 8.49
N ASP A 12 -13.44 -8.65 9.56
CA ASP A 12 -14.89 -8.65 9.82
C ASP A 12 -15.41 -7.23 10.06
N TYR A 13 -14.66 -6.41 10.82
CA TYR A 13 -14.98 -4.99 10.98
C TYR A 13 -14.87 -4.21 9.68
N ALA A 14 -13.86 -4.50 8.84
CA ALA A 14 -13.74 -3.89 7.53
C ALA A 14 -14.93 -4.19 6.62
N ALA A 15 -15.37 -5.45 6.60
CA ALA A 15 -16.51 -5.90 5.83
C ALA A 15 -17.81 -5.23 6.30
N GLN A 16 -18.04 -5.19 7.61
CA GLN A 16 -19.21 -4.51 8.19
C GLN A 16 -19.20 -3.01 7.85
N ALA A 17 -18.07 -2.33 8.10
CA ALA A 17 -17.92 -0.91 7.83
C ALA A 17 -18.07 -0.54 6.35
N SER A 18 -17.70 -1.42 5.41
CA SER A 18 -17.91 -1.20 3.97
C SER A 18 -19.37 -1.17 3.54
N SER A 19 -20.28 -1.62 4.41
CA SER A 19 -21.73 -1.58 4.20
C SER A 19 -22.43 -0.50 5.03
N VAL A 20 -21.67 0.32 5.76
CA VAL A 20 -22.18 1.44 6.55
C VAL A 20 -22.07 2.71 5.72
N ASP A 21 -23.13 3.51 5.69
CA ASP A 21 -23.11 4.82 5.03
C ASP A 21 -22.05 5.74 5.67
N VAL A 22 -21.45 6.61 4.86
CA VAL A 22 -20.34 7.48 5.31
C VAL A 22 -20.75 8.33 6.51
N GLU A 23 -21.99 8.82 6.53
CA GLU A 23 -22.54 9.62 7.62
C GLU A 23 -22.70 8.84 8.94
N ALA A 24 -22.85 7.52 8.87
CA ALA A 24 -23.05 6.64 10.03
C ALA A 24 -21.77 5.93 10.48
N LEU A 25 -20.65 6.12 9.78
CA LEU A 25 -19.40 5.41 10.06
C LEU A 25 -18.80 5.81 11.43
N ASP A 26 -18.95 7.07 11.84
CA ASP A 26 -18.45 7.56 13.13
C ASP A 26 -19.20 6.92 14.32
N ASP A 27 -20.52 6.77 14.18
CA ASP A 27 -21.37 6.09 15.16
C ASP A 27 -20.99 4.61 15.25
N PHE A 28 -20.84 3.92 14.11
CA PHE A 28 -20.36 2.54 14.06
C PHE A 28 -19.02 2.37 14.78
N CYS A 29 -18.05 3.25 14.50
CA CYS A 29 -16.74 3.20 15.14
C CYS A 29 -16.84 3.41 16.65
N SER A 30 -17.67 4.35 17.08
CA SER A 30 -17.91 4.66 18.50
C SER A 30 -18.54 3.49 19.24
N GLU A 31 -19.55 2.83 18.65
CA GLU A 31 -20.20 1.64 19.22
C GLU A 31 -19.24 0.46 19.38
N GLN A 32 -18.34 0.26 18.42
CA GLN A 32 -17.35 -0.81 18.45
C GLN A 32 -16.09 -0.45 19.27
N GLY A 33 -15.97 0.79 19.74
CA GLY A 33 -14.77 1.28 20.43
C GLY A 33 -13.52 1.29 19.54
N LEU A 34 -13.71 1.53 18.24
CA LEU A 34 -12.66 1.51 17.22
C LEU A 34 -12.33 2.93 16.73
N PRO A 35 -11.06 3.20 16.39
CA PRO A 35 -10.68 4.49 15.86
C PRO A 35 -11.10 4.61 14.38
N LEU A 36 -11.83 5.69 14.08
CA LEU A 36 -12.41 5.95 12.74
C LEU A 36 -11.38 5.81 11.63
N ASN A 37 -10.20 6.41 11.77
CA ASN A 37 -9.16 6.40 10.75
C ASN A 37 -8.67 4.99 10.38
N GLU A 38 -8.55 4.07 11.35
CA GLU A 38 -8.14 2.69 11.07
C GLU A 38 -9.26 1.91 10.41
N VAL A 39 -10.50 2.06 10.89
CA VAL A 39 -11.67 1.39 10.31
C VAL A 39 -11.90 1.86 8.87
N THR A 40 -11.80 3.17 8.60
CA THR A 40 -11.90 3.70 7.23
C THR A 40 -10.81 3.13 6.33
N ALA A 41 -9.58 2.95 6.85
CA ALA A 41 -8.50 2.35 6.07
C ALA A 41 -8.78 0.88 5.76
N TRP A 42 -9.28 0.12 6.74
CA TRP A 42 -9.62 -1.29 6.55
C TRP A 42 -10.81 -1.46 5.61
N SER A 43 -11.90 -0.70 5.79
CA SER A 43 -13.08 -0.77 4.92
C SER A 43 -12.72 -0.40 3.49
N THR A 44 -11.92 0.66 3.29
CA THR A 44 -11.42 1.03 1.95
C THR A 44 -10.59 -0.11 1.34
N ALA A 45 -9.70 -0.74 2.10
CA ALA A 45 -8.94 -1.88 1.62
C ALA A 45 -9.87 -3.04 1.22
N TYR A 46 -10.88 -3.32 2.05
CA TYR A 46 -11.86 -4.38 1.79
C TYR A 46 -12.70 -4.12 0.53
N GLU A 47 -13.16 -2.89 0.31
CA GLU A 47 -13.89 -2.52 -0.90
C GLU A 47 -13.05 -2.70 -2.17
N ILE A 48 -11.75 -2.41 -2.10
CA ILE A 48 -10.83 -2.50 -3.24
C ILE A 48 -10.45 -3.94 -3.56
N GLY A 49 -10.09 -4.74 -2.56
CA GLY A 49 -9.50 -6.06 -2.79
C GLY A 49 -9.89 -7.12 -1.77
N GLY A 50 -10.99 -6.91 -1.05
CA GLY A 50 -11.55 -7.86 -0.09
C GLY A 50 -10.59 -8.19 1.05
N ARG A 51 -10.68 -9.44 1.52
CA ARG A 51 -9.90 -9.94 2.67
C ARG A 51 -8.39 -9.77 2.49
N LEU A 52 -7.88 -10.05 1.29
CA LEU A 52 -6.44 -10.00 1.00
C LEU A 52 -5.89 -8.57 1.06
N ALA A 53 -6.65 -7.58 0.61
CA ALA A 53 -6.24 -6.17 0.71
C ALA A 53 -6.16 -5.69 2.16
N VAL A 54 -7.11 -6.11 3.01
CA VAL A 54 -7.03 -5.83 4.47
C VAL A 54 -5.79 -6.51 5.06
N GLN A 55 -5.51 -7.76 4.69
CA GLN A 55 -4.29 -8.46 5.12
C GLN A 55 -3.03 -7.72 4.66
N ALA A 56 -2.96 -7.24 3.43
CA ALA A 56 -1.85 -6.46 2.93
C ALA A 56 -1.66 -5.16 3.74
N LEU A 57 -2.76 -4.53 4.15
CA LEU A 57 -2.74 -3.31 4.95
C LEU A 57 -2.20 -3.56 6.37
N VAL A 58 -2.60 -4.65 7.02
CA VAL A 58 -2.36 -4.83 8.46
C VAL A 58 -1.23 -5.83 8.78
N VAL A 59 -1.01 -6.85 7.95
CA VAL A 59 -0.02 -7.91 8.20
C VAL A 59 1.34 -7.50 7.67
N GLN A 60 2.36 -7.64 8.51
CA GLN A 60 3.76 -7.54 8.12
C GLN A 60 4.37 -8.93 8.18
N GLY A 61 4.42 -9.58 7.03
CA GLY A 61 5.05 -10.89 6.88
C GLY A 61 6.57 -10.77 6.92
N LYS A 62 7.22 -11.88 7.28
CA LYS A 62 8.69 -12.03 7.16
C LYS A 62 9.02 -13.20 6.25
N PRO A 63 8.88 -13.03 4.91
CA PRO A 63 9.23 -14.07 3.96
C PRO A 63 10.73 -14.38 4.03
N GLU A 64 11.14 -15.48 3.40
CA GLU A 64 12.54 -15.87 3.39
C GLU A 64 13.42 -14.77 2.76
N PRO A 65 14.62 -14.51 3.30
CA PRO A 65 15.51 -13.46 2.79
C PRO A 65 15.85 -13.60 1.30
N ALA A 66 15.92 -14.83 0.78
CA ALA A 66 16.15 -15.08 -0.64
C ALA A 66 14.99 -14.54 -1.50
N ARG A 67 13.75 -14.76 -1.06
CA ARG A 67 12.53 -14.29 -1.73
C ARG A 67 12.44 -12.76 -1.67
N CYS A 68 12.68 -12.16 -0.51
CA CYS A 68 12.74 -10.70 -0.37
C CYS A 68 13.80 -10.05 -1.29
N ARG A 69 14.97 -10.68 -1.44
CA ARG A 69 16.00 -10.20 -2.38
C ARG A 69 15.56 -10.31 -3.83
N ALA A 70 14.87 -11.38 -4.21
CA ALA A 70 14.35 -11.55 -5.56
C ALA A 70 13.34 -10.45 -5.91
N TRP A 71 12.35 -10.20 -5.04
CA TRP A 71 11.40 -9.11 -5.23
C TRP A 71 12.06 -7.74 -5.26
N HIS A 72 13.07 -7.50 -4.43
CA HIS A 72 13.82 -6.23 -4.44
C HIS A 72 14.50 -5.99 -5.79
N GLU A 73 15.16 -7.00 -6.37
CA GLU A 73 15.81 -6.86 -7.67
C GLU A 73 14.79 -6.74 -8.82
N GLU A 74 13.65 -7.44 -8.74
CA GLU A 74 12.55 -7.26 -9.71
C GLU A 74 12.00 -5.83 -9.66
N LEU A 75 11.69 -5.31 -8.48
CA LEU A 75 11.21 -3.94 -8.30
C LEU A 75 12.23 -2.92 -8.83
N LYS A 76 13.52 -3.13 -8.55
CA LYS A 76 14.62 -2.29 -9.04
C LYS A 76 14.73 -2.27 -10.55
N ILE A 77 14.39 -3.36 -11.23
CA ILE A 77 14.30 -3.40 -12.69
C ILE A 77 13.05 -2.65 -13.16
N ALA A 78 11.89 -2.93 -12.58
CA ALA A 78 10.60 -2.34 -12.96
C ALA A 78 10.61 -0.82 -12.85
N ILE A 79 11.13 -0.25 -11.76
CA ILE A 79 11.14 1.21 -11.54
C ILE A 79 12.09 1.98 -12.47
N ARG A 80 12.87 1.31 -13.32
CA ARG A 80 13.72 2.00 -14.32
C ARG A 80 12.91 2.81 -15.32
N VAL A 81 11.62 2.52 -15.49
CA VAL A 81 10.68 3.29 -16.31
C VAL A 81 10.58 4.75 -15.88
N PHE A 82 10.83 5.07 -14.60
CA PHE A 82 10.77 6.44 -14.08
C PHE A 82 12.04 7.27 -14.33
N ARG A 83 13.03 6.74 -15.05
CA ARG A 83 14.23 7.52 -15.41
C ARG A 83 13.84 8.80 -16.18
N PRO A 84 14.53 9.92 -15.95
CA PRO A 84 15.80 10.06 -15.21
C PRO A 84 15.66 10.25 -13.69
N ARG A 85 14.46 10.09 -13.11
CA ARG A 85 14.26 10.27 -11.66
C ARG A 85 15.14 9.28 -10.88
N ARG A 86 15.72 9.77 -9.79
CA ARG A 86 16.52 8.96 -8.87
C ARG A 86 15.58 8.36 -7.84
N LEU A 87 15.47 7.04 -7.85
CA LEU A 87 14.60 6.31 -6.94
C LEU A 87 15.41 5.41 -6.01
N ARG A 88 14.92 5.25 -4.79
CA ARG A 88 15.42 4.31 -3.78
C ARG A 88 14.30 3.36 -3.40
N ILE A 89 14.65 2.10 -3.13
CA ILE A 89 13.75 1.11 -2.56
C ILE A 89 14.12 0.89 -1.10
N VAL A 90 13.11 0.89 -0.22
CA VAL A 90 13.21 0.50 1.19
C VAL A 90 12.32 -0.72 1.38
N GLY A 91 12.93 -1.86 1.73
CA GLY A 91 12.22 -3.12 1.96
C GLY A 91 12.13 -3.45 3.45
N ASP A 92 10.96 -3.90 3.88
CA ASP A 92 10.70 -4.43 5.22
C ASP A 92 9.77 -5.65 5.12
N GLY A 93 10.36 -6.84 5.15
CA GLY A 93 9.63 -8.10 5.02
C GLY A 93 8.92 -8.23 3.66
N ASN A 94 7.58 -8.28 3.69
CA ASN A 94 6.71 -8.34 2.51
C ASN A 94 6.30 -6.95 1.97
N ARG A 95 6.90 -5.86 2.45
CA ARG A 95 6.57 -4.47 2.06
C ARG A 95 7.77 -3.79 1.42
N PHE A 96 7.54 -3.09 0.31
CA PHE A 96 8.57 -2.34 -0.40
C PHE A 96 8.09 -0.94 -0.74
N SER A 97 8.65 0.03 -0.04
CA SER A 97 8.45 1.46 -0.30
C SER A 97 9.42 1.95 -1.38
N VAL A 98 8.91 2.71 -2.34
CA VAL A 98 9.71 3.41 -3.36
C VAL A 98 9.69 4.90 -3.07
N GLU A 99 10.88 5.49 -2.97
CA GLU A 99 11.08 6.90 -2.64
C GLU A 99 11.83 7.61 -3.76
N GLU A 100 11.38 8.81 -4.11
CA GLU A 100 12.13 9.73 -4.96
C GLU A 100 13.23 10.42 -4.14
N VAL A 101 14.44 10.43 -4.68
CA VAL A 101 15.63 11.02 -4.09
C VAL A 101 15.85 12.41 -4.71
N LYS A 102 15.58 13.47 -3.94
CA LYS A 102 15.74 14.86 -4.37
C LYS A 102 16.89 15.53 -3.63
N PRO A 103 17.93 16.04 -4.32
CA PRO A 103 18.88 16.92 -3.68
C PRO A 103 18.19 18.26 -3.37
N LEU A 104 18.15 18.66 -2.10
CA LEU A 104 17.73 20.01 -1.71
C LEU A 104 18.91 21.00 -1.80
N THR A 105 20.10 20.54 -1.45
CA THR A 105 21.35 21.29 -1.52
C THR A 105 22.48 20.33 -1.93
N ALA A 106 23.70 20.85 -2.08
CA ALA A 106 24.87 20.01 -2.36
C ALA A 106 25.18 18.98 -1.24
N GLN A 107 24.67 19.18 -0.02
CA GLN A 107 24.90 18.32 1.14
C GLN A 107 23.62 17.71 1.72
N SER A 108 22.44 18.03 1.18
CA SER A 108 21.15 17.60 1.71
C SER A 108 20.34 16.85 0.67
N ILE A 109 19.85 15.68 1.06
CA ILE A 109 18.98 14.83 0.25
C ILE A 109 17.66 14.67 1.00
N VAL A 110 16.56 14.83 0.28
CA VAL A 110 15.22 14.49 0.73
C VAL A 110 14.73 13.25 0.02
N TYR A 111 14.11 12.37 0.80
CA TYR A 111 13.42 11.19 0.32
C TYR A 111 11.92 11.49 0.34
N THR A 112 11.30 11.49 -0.83
CA THR A 112 9.85 11.69 -0.98
C THR A 112 9.22 10.34 -1.34
N PRO A 113 8.40 9.74 -0.47
CA PRO A 113 7.68 8.51 -0.76
C PRO A 113 6.82 8.69 -2.01
N LEU A 114 6.90 7.74 -2.93
CA LEU A 114 6.06 7.68 -4.13
C LEU A 114 4.92 6.70 -3.90
N PHE A 115 5.26 5.41 -3.77
CA PHE A 115 4.31 4.35 -3.56
C PHE A 115 4.93 3.24 -2.71
N GLU A 116 4.08 2.37 -2.18
CA GLU A 116 4.50 1.13 -1.53
C GLU A 116 3.76 -0.04 -2.15
N ILE A 117 4.46 -1.14 -2.40
CA ILE A 117 3.85 -2.42 -2.75
C ILE A 117 3.96 -3.39 -1.60
N ARG A 118 2.91 -4.19 -1.39
CA ARG A 118 2.86 -5.20 -0.33
C ARG A 118 2.39 -6.52 -0.89
N MET A 119 3.09 -7.59 -0.53
CA MET A 119 2.80 -8.95 -0.97
C MET A 119 1.95 -9.68 0.09
N VAL A 120 0.87 -10.31 -0.37
CA VAL A 120 0.13 -11.33 0.39
C VAL A 120 0.08 -12.59 -0.44
N GLU A 121 0.20 -13.75 0.21
CA GLU A 121 0.16 -15.05 -0.44
C GLU A 121 -1.07 -15.83 0.03
N ASP A 122 -1.75 -16.49 -0.91
CA ASP A 122 -2.82 -17.45 -0.64
C ASP A 122 -2.62 -18.73 -1.48
N ASP A 123 -3.61 -19.61 -1.48
CA ASP A 123 -3.58 -20.88 -2.24
C ASP A 123 -3.47 -20.68 -3.77
N GLN A 124 -3.73 -19.46 -4.27
CA GLN A 124 -3.65 -19.11 -5.69
C GLN A 124 -2.32 -18.42 -6.05
N GLY A 125 -1.51 -18.03 -5.06
CA GLY A 125 -0.16 -17.51 -5.24
C GLY A 125 0.08 -16.13 -4.63
N GLU A 126 1.06 -15.42 -5.17
CA GLU A 126 1.43 -14.06 -4.73
C GLU A 126 0.46 -13.01 -5.29
N HIS A 127 -0.03 -12.15 -4.41
CA HIS A 127 -0.85 -10.99 -4.74
C HIS A 127 -0.16 -9.72 -4.25
N TRP A 128 0.04 -8.78 -5.17
CA TRP A 128 0.64 -7.49 -4.88
C TRP A 128 -0.44 -6.43 -4.75
N PHE A 129 -0.34 -5.64 -3.68
CA PHE A 129 -1.26 -4.52 -3.41
C PHE A 129 -0.48 -3.22 -3.40
N LEU A 130 -1.04 -2.20 -4.03
CA LEU A 130 -0.41 -0.90 -4.17
C LEU A 130 -0.97 0.07 -3.13
N PHE A 131 -0.10 0.88 -2.55
CA PHE A 131 -0.43 1.88 -1.54
C PHE A 131 0.20 3.22 -1.90
N TRP A 132 -0.51 4.30 -1.62
CA TRP A 132 -0.05 5.67 -1.78
C TRP A 132 0.00 6.36 -0.42
N ARG A 133 0.84 7.39 -0.28
CA ARG A 133 1.04 8.07 1.00
C ARG A 133 0.12 9.28 1.13
N ARG A 134 -0.67 9.33 2.20
CA ARG A 134 -1.50 10.50 2.54
C ARG A 134 -0.67 11.61 3.18
N ALA A 135 -1.26 12.80 3.30
CA ALA A 135 -0.63 13.98 3.87
C ALA A 135 -0.24 13.82 5.35
N ASP A 136 -0.95 12.98 6.10
CA ASP A 136 -0.64 12.63 7.49
C ASP A 136 0.52 11.62 7.61
N GLY A 137 1.06 11.16 6.47
CA GLY A 137 2.16 10.21 6.40
C GLY A 137 1.73 8.75 6.43
N SER A 138 0.44 8.44 6.52
CA SER A 138 -0.08 7.06 6.47
C SER A 138 -0.07 6.50 5.05
N TRP A 139 0.11 5.18 4.94
CA TRP A 139 -0.05 4.44 3.69
C TRP A 139 -1.50 4.02 3.52
N TRP A 140 -2.08 4.34 2.36
CA TRP A 140 -3.49 4.13 2.05
C TRP A 140 -3.64 3.21 0.84
N PRO A 141 -4.63 2.29 0.84
CA PRO A 141 -4.91 1.45 -0.32
C PRO A 141 -5.12 2.29 -1.59
N TYR A 142 -4.53 1.85 -2.70
CA TYR A 142 -4.71 2.50 -3.99
C TYR A 142 -6.05 2.09 -4.63
N ALA A 143 -6.84 3.08 -5.06
CA ALA A 143 -8.21 2.89 -5.55
C ALA A 143 -8.33 2.29 -6.97
N GLY A 144 -7.23 1.90 -7.60
CA GLY A 144 -7.26 1.27 -8.92
C GLY A 144 -7.48 -0.23 -8.87
N LYS A 145 -6.67 -0.99 -9.61
CA LYS A 145 -6.81 -2.45 -9.66
C LYS A 145 -6.68 -3.06 -8.25
N SER A 146 -7.54 -4.02 -7.94
CA SER A 146 -7.65 -4.67 -6.63
C SER A 146 -6.34 -5.31 -6.17
N SER A 147 -5.67 -6.05 -7.06
CA SER A 147 -4.35 -6.64 -6.85
C SER A 147 -3.62 -6.84 -8.19
N PHE A 148 -2.33 -7.11 -8.11
CA PHE A 148 -1.45 -7.40 -9.24
C PHE A 148 -0.78 -8.77 -9.07
N SER A 149 -0.65 -9.48 -10.18
CA SER A 149 0.04 -10.78 -10.27
C SER A 149 1.56 -10.65 -10.28
N SER A 150 2.09 -9.45 -10.52
CA SER A 150 3.53 -9.19 -10.57
C SER A 150 3.88 -7.78 -10.11
N ILE A 151 5.13 -7.59 -9.70
CA ILE A 151 5.66 -6.27 -9.34
C ILE A 151 5.67 -5.35 -10.58
N SER A 152 5.99 -5.91 -11.75
CA SER A 152 6.03 -5.15 -13.00
C SER A 152 4.66 -4.57 -13.36
N ASP A 153 3.58 -5.33 -13.19
CA ASP A 153 2.21 -4.85 -13.43
C ASP A 153 1.83 -3.73 -12.44
N ALA A 154 2.17 -3.90 -11.16
CA ALA A 154 1.92 -2.87 -10.15
C ALA A 154 2.67 -1.56 -10.45
N VAL A 155 3.92 -1.66 -10.91
CA VAL A 155 4.71 -0.48 -11.32
C VAL A 155 4.12 0.17 -12.57
N GLN A 156 3.62 -0.61 -13.53
CA GLN A 156 3.00 -0.06 -14.72
C GLN A 156 1.73 0.73 -14.39
N GLU A 157 0.95 0.31 -13.39
CA GLU A 157 -0.19 1.06 -12.86
C GLU A 157 0.24 2.42 -12.26
N VAL A 158 1.37 2.46 -11.56
CA VAL A 158 1.92 3.74 -11.05
C VAL A 158 2.34 4.67 -12.19
N VAL A 159 2.81 4.12 -13.31
CA VAL A 159 3.19 4.93 -14.49
C VAL A 159 1.97 5.53 -15.17
N THR A 160 0.89 4.76 -15.30
CA THR A 160 -0.36 5.25 -15.91
C THR A 160 -1.11 6.20 -14.97
N ASP A 161 -1.00 5.97 -13.65
CA ASP A 161 -1.64 6.71 -12.55
C ASP A 161 -3.03 7.27 -12.92
N PRO A 162 -3.98 6.41 -13.35
CA PRO A 162 -5.28 6.86 -13.85
C PRO A 162 -6.05 7.71 -12.83
N TYR A 163 -5.80 7.50 -11.54
CA TYR A 163 -6.44 8.22 -10.44
C TYR A 163 -5.61 9.37 -9.86
N ARG A 164 -4.42 9.65 -10.43
CA ARG A 164 -3.51 10.74 -10.03
C ARG A 164 -3.11 10.70 -8.55
N CYS A 165 -3.00 9.50 -7.98
CA CYS A 165 -2.65 9.29 -6.58
C CYS A 165 -1.15 9.50 -6.31
N PHE A 166 -0.29 9.26 -7.30
CA PHE A 166 1.17 9.20 -7.10
C PHE A 166 1.90 10.51 -7.43
N ARG A 167 1.18 11.54 -7.90
CA ARG A 167 1.73 12.86 -8.27
C ARG A 167 3.00 12.76 -9.12
N LEU A 168 3.04 11.80 -10.04
CA LEU A 168 4.13 11.66 -11.01
C LEU A 168 3.68 12.23 -12.35
N HIS A 169 3.89 13.52 -12.57
CA HIS A 169 3.84 14.04 -13.93
C HIS A 169 5.11 13.61 -14.69
N PRO A 170 5.00 13.09 -15.92
CA PRO A 170 6.16 12.99 -16.79
C PRO A 170 6.80 14.37 -16.92
N LEU A 171 8.10 14.45 -16.63
CA LEU A 171 8.89 15.62 -17.01
C LEU A 171 9.08 15.49 -18.52
N HIS A 172 8.25 16.20 -19.28
CA HIS A 172 8.47 16.39 -20.71
C HIS A 172 9.76 17.18 -20.96
#